data_AF-R0KFZ8-F1
#
_entry.id   AF-R0KFZ8-F1
#
_cell.length_a   1.000
_cell.length_b   1.000
_cell.length_c   1.000
_cell.angle_alpha   90.00
_cell.angle_beta   90.00
_cell.angle_gamma   90.00
#
_symmetry.space_group_name_H-M   'P 1'
#
loop_
_entity.id
_entity.type
_entity.pdbx_description
1 polymer ?
#
loop_
_entity_poly.entity_id
_entity_poly.type
_entity_poly.pdbx_seq_one_letter_code
_entity_poly.pdbx_strand_id
1 'polypeptide(L)'
;MGEVWGRELPGISEDKSDKRKEAKERAEKMKIAWRYEGLGQFETARGSPNVQRTVSQGDGTTEEQVVFCHTFDLAKRLTLPVGTAINYVPIPSPAGTSASPFPSILQNIRQQLASTPAHTIHRIVIPSLLSPALYPSSSAHPTAILQFLHGLRALLRQYSTRLTALITLPLTLYPRSSGLVRWMEILSDGVFELSPFPYSRMQALAQSAGATKDEERPQGMFAVHKLPVFHERGGGGSVEDLGEDMAFTLSRRKFVIAKFSLPPLEGDTEAQEEAVREAAGGSAMPKKQDLEF
;
A
#
# COMPACT_ATOMS: atom_id res chain seq x y z
N MET A 1 2.01 -20.37 -11.77
CA MET A 1 3.21 -20.16 -10.92
C MET A 1 3.32 -21.31 -9.94
N GLY A 2 4.54 -21.81 -9.71
CA GLY A 2 4.79 -22.94 -8.80
C GLY A 2 5.46 -22.49 -7.50
N GLU A 3 6.08 -23.45 -6.80
CA GLU A 3 6.76 -23.24 -5.50
C GLU A 3 7.79 -22.10 -5.50
N VAL A 4 8.43 -21.84 -6.64
CA VAL A 4 9.43 -20.78 -6.79
C VAL A 4 8.88 -19.43 -6.35
N TRP A 5 7.63 -19.11 -6.72
CA TRP A 5 7.00 -17.85 -6.33
C TRP A 5 6.83 -17.72 -4.81
N GLY A 6 6.44 -18.80 -4.12
CA GLY A 6 6.28 -18.75 -2.67
C GLY A 6 7.60 -18.65 -1.91
N ARG A 7 8.70 -19.18 -2.48
CA ARG A 7 10.06 -19.02 -1.92
C ARG A 7 10.58 -17.59 -2.05
N GLU A 8 10.01 -16.79 -2.95
CA GLU A 8 10.37 -15.39 -3.16
C GLU A 8 9.63 -14.43 -2.23
N LEU A 9 8.69 -14.91 -1.41
CA LEU A 9 7.94 -14.07 -0.47
C LEU A 9 8.89 -13.37 0.53
N PRO A 10 8.64 -12.09 0.83
CA PRO A 10 9.53 -11.30 1.68
C PRO A 10 9.49 -11.79 3.13
N GLY A 11 10.64 -11.71 3.82
CA GLY A 11 10.77 -12.15 5.22
C GLY A 11 10.26 -11.12 6.21
N ILE A 12 9.98 -11.52 7.45
CA ILE A 12 9.54 -10.60 8.51
C ILE A 12 10.71 -9.66 8.90
N SER A 13 10.42 -8.36 9.02
CA SER A 13 11.34 -7.38 9.58
C SER A 13 11.38 -7.53 11.10
N GLU A 14 12.58 -7.62 11.67
CA GLU A 14 12.72 -7.59 13.13
C GLU A 14 12.73 -6.11 13.57
N ASP A 15 11.58 -5.64 14.08
CA ASP A 15 11.25 -4.25 14.49
C ASP A 15 12.24 -3.52 15.44
N LYS A 16 13.38 -4.12 15.79
CA LYS A 16 14.34 -3.52 16.73
C LYS A 16 14.98 -2.23 16.21
N SER A 17 15.12 -2.06 14.89
CA SER A 17 15.73 -0.84 14.32
C SER A 17 14.75 0.32 14.20
N ASP A 18 13.53 0.06 13.74
CA ASP A 18 12.56 1.12 13.43
C ASP A 18 11.96 1.71 14.71
N LYS A 19 11.68 0.89 15.73
CA LYS A 19 11.29 1.38 17.07
C LYS A 19 12.34 2.29 17.70
N ARG A 20 13.64 2.07 17.42
CA ARG A 20 14.74 2.90 17.93
C ARG A 20 14.84 4.23 17.17
N LYS A 21 14.55 4.24 15.86
CA LYS A 21 14.49 5.47 15.04
C LYS A 21 13.26 6.30 15.41
N GLU A 22 12.08 5.70 15.51
CA GLU A 22 10.85 6.36 15.97
C GLU A 22 10.97 6.90 17.40
N ALA A 23 11.57 6.14 18.32
CA ALA A 23 11.83 6.62 19.68
C ALA A 23 12.78 7.83 19.70
N LYS A 24 13.78 7.85 18.81
CA LYS A 24 14.72 8.97 18.66
C LYS A 24 14.03 10.20 18.06
N GLU A 25 13.22 10.02 17.02
CA GLU A 25 12.44 11.11 16.40
C GLU A 25 11.39 11.66 17.35
N ARG A 26 10.73 10.80 18.14
CA ARG A 26 9.81 11.24 19.21
C ARG A 26 10.56 12.00 20.30
N ALA A 27 11.74 11.55 20.70
CA ALA A 27 12.57 12.24 21.68
C ALA A 27 13.06 13.61 21.15
N GLU A 28 13.37 13.74 19.86
CA GLU A 28 13.69 15.03 19.25
C GLU A 28 12.48 15.96 19.16
N LYS A 29 11.31 15.46 18.74
CA LYS A 29 10.05 16.24 18.77
C LYS A 29 9.71 16.72 20.17
N MET A 30 9.94 15.91 21.20
CA MET A 30 9.72 16.28 22.61
C MET A 30 10.73 17.35 23.08
N LYS A 31 11.99 17.28 22.64
CA LYS A 31 13.00 18.32 22.89
C LYS A 31 12.66 19.66 22.22
N ILE A 32 12.06 19.62 21.03
CA ILE A 32 11.60 20.83 20.34
C ILE A 32 10.41 21.44 21.09
N ALA A 33 9.42 20.65 21.49
CA ALA A 33 8.30 21.13 22.30
C ALA A 33 8.74 21.77 23.63
N TRP A 34 9.75 21.18 24.30
CA TRP A 34 10.34 21.74 25.53
C TRP A 34 11.08 23.06 25.31
N ARG A 35 11.70 23.25 24.15
CA ARG A 35 12.38 24.51 23.79
C ARG A 35 11.41 25.67 23.56
N TYR A 36 10.16 25.38 23.19
CA TYR A 36 9.12 26.39 22.98
C TYR A 36 8.20 26.58 24.19
N GLU A 37 8.38 25.84 25.30
CA GLU A 37 7.64 26.05 26.55
C GLU A 37 7.91 27.43 27.18
N GLY A 38 9.02 28.08 26.80
CA GLY A 38 9.35 29.46 27.18
C GLY A 38 8.82 30.55 26.23
N LEU A 39 8.16 30.20 25.12
CA LEU A 39 7.47 31.14 24.23
C LEU A 39 5.97 30.94 24.41
N GLY A 40 5.28 31.99 24.87
CA GLY A 40 3.90 31.95 25.37
C GLY A 40 2.92 31.11 24.55
N GLN A 41 2.03 30.43 25.29
CA GLN A 41 0.92 29.62 24.77
C GLN A 41 0.07 30.42 23.77
N PHE A 42 0.07 29.98 22.52
CA PHE A 42 -1.03 30.26 21.59
C PHE A 42 -1.88 29.00 21.45
N GLU A 43 -3.13 29.10 21.89
CA GLU A 43 -4.16 28.09 21.68
C GLU A 43 -4.41 27.91 20.19
N THR A 44 -4.28 26.69 19.67
CA THR A 44 -5.09 26.24 18.54
C THR A 44 -5.26 24.73 18.60
N ALA A 45 -6.43 24.33 19.08
CA ALA A 45 -6.97 23.00 18.91
C ALA A 45 -7.27 22.74 17.42
N ARG A 46 -6.84 21.59 16.89
CA ARG A 46 -7.61 20.73 15.96
C ARG A 46 -6.83 19.46 15.58
N GLY A 47 -7.27 18.35 16.18
CA GLY A 47 -7.48 17.06 15.50
C GLY A 47 -6.31 16.38 14.82
N SER A 48 -5.51 15.63 15.58
CA SER A 48 -4.83 14.44 15.06
C SER A 48 -5.40 13.21 15.77
N PRO A 49 -5.77 12.12 15.08
CA PRO A 49 -6.34 10.94 15.70
C PRO A 49 -5.23 10.17 16.43
N ASN A 50 -4.88 10.63 17.62
CA ASN A 50 -3.99 9.90 18.49
C ASN A 50 -4.79 8.75 19.09
N VAL A 51 -4.41 7.53 18.70
CA VAL A 51 -4.82 6.28 19.32
C VAL A 51 -4.73 6.44 20.84
N GLN A 52 -5.89 6.51 21.50
CA GLN A 52 -5.99 6.57 22.95
C GLN A 52 -5.32 5.33 23.54
N ARG A 53 -4.06 5.48 23.95
CA ARG A 53 -3.40 4.57 24.86
C ARG A 53 -3.90 4.93 26.25
N THR A 54 -4.92 4.22 26.73
CA THR A 54 -5.28 4.23 28.15
C THR A 54 -4.11 3.66 28.93
N VAL A 55 -3.39 4.53 29.63
CA VAL A 55 -2.37 4.16 30.60
C VAL A 55 -3.10 3.72 31.87
N SER A 56 -3.46 2.44 31.94
CA SER A 56 -3.77 1.79 33.21
C SER A 56 -2.45 1.30 33.81
N GLN A 57 -1.96 2.02 34.83
CA GLN A 57 -1.03 1.47 35.81
C GLN A 57 -1.75 0.33 36.54
N GLY A 58 -1.24 -0.90 36.42
CA GLY A 58 -1.78 -2.07 37.11
C GLY A 58 -1.21 -3.38 36.61
N ASP A 59 -0.15 -3.83 37.29
CA ASP A 59 0.23 -5.22 37.55
C ASP A 59 0.38 -6.25 36.39
N GLY A 60 1.63 -6.59 36.06
CA GLY A 60 2.12 -7.96 36.20
C GLY A 60 1.64 -9.08 35.25
N THR A 61 0.86 -8.83 34.20
CA THR A 61 0.56 -9.86 33.18
C THR A 61 0.88 -9.36 31.78
N THR A 62 1.92 -9.95 31.18
CA THR A 62 2.31 -9.69 29.79
C THR A 62 1.28 -10.37 28.88
N GLU A 63 0.12 -9.76 28.67
CA GLU A 63 -0.77 -10.15 27.58
C GLU A 63 0.00 -9.89 26.28
N GLU A 64 0.41 -10.96 25.59
CA GLU A 64 1.04 -10.88 24.28
C GLU A 64 0.08 -10.16 23.32
N GLN A 65 0.39 -8.92 22.98
CA GLN A 65 -0.35 -8.19 21.96
C GLN A 65 -0.30 -8.98 20.65
N VAL A 66 -1.42 -9.56 20.24
CA VAL A 66 -1.54 -10.31 18.99
C VAL A 66 -1.31 -9.35 17.82
N VAL A 67 -0.16 -9.47 17.17
CA VAL A 67 0.21 -8.63 16.02
C VAL A 67 -0.66 -8.99 14.80
N PHE A 68 -1.52 -8.07 14.37
CA PHE A 68 -2.39 -8.29 13.19
C PHE A 68 -1.63 -8.16 11.86
N CYS A 69 -0.85 -7.08 11.70
CA CYS A 69 -0.04 -6.79 10.52
C CYS A 69 1.44 -6.81 10.86
N HIS A 70 2.24 -7.42 9.99
CA HIS A 70 3.69 -7.51 10.15
C HIS A 70 4.36 -6.58 9.14
N THR A 71 5.50 -6.01 9.54
CA THR A 71 6.40 -5.33 8.62
C THR A 71 7.28 -6.39 7.94
N PHE A 72 7.36 -6.37 6.62
CA PHE A 72 8.19 -7.30 5.84
C PHE A 72 9.40 -6.58 5.26
N ASP A 73 10.54 -7.27 5.22
CA ASP A 73 11.77 -6.83 4.56
C ASP A 73 11.89 -7.54 3.20
N LEU A 74 11.79 -6.76 2.12
CA LEU A 74 11.89 -7.24 0.74
C LEU A 74 13.28 -7.81 0.40
N ALA A 75 14.32 -7.45 1.16
CA ALA A 75 15.66 -8.01 1.01
C ALA A 75 15.81 -9.39 1.68
N LYS A 76 14.84 -9.80 2.51
CA LYS A 76 14.81 -11.12 3.17
C LYS A 76 13.83 -12.05 2.47
N ARG A 77 13.87 -13.33 2.82
CA ARG A 77 12.92 -14.34 2.34
C ARG A 77 12.21 -14.97 3.52
N LEU A 78 10.93 -15.25 3.34
CA LEU A 78 10.11 -15.89 4.35
C LEU A 78 10.53 -17.36 4.51
N THR A 79 10.92 -17.74 5.73
CA THR A 79 11.09 -19.13 6.10
C THR A 79 9.74 -19.69 6.50
N LEU A 80 9.13 -20.49 5.64
CA LEU A 80 7.87 -21.17 5.96
C LEU A 80 8.14 -22.28 6.98
N PRO A 81 7.44 -22.30 8.13
CA PRO A 81 7.52 -23.41 9.06
C PRO A 81 7.17 -24.73 8.37
N VAL A 82 7.82 -25.82 8.79
CA VAL A 82 7.53 -27.17 8.30
C VAL A 82 6.04 -27.46 8.53
N GLY A 83 5.31 -27.81 7.46
CA GLY A 83 3.86 -28.03 7.51
C GLY A 83 2.99 -26.84 7.08
N THR A 84 3.57 -25.68 6.75
CA THR A 84 2.81 -24.56 6.17
C THR A 84 2.47 -24.86 4.71
N ALA A 85 1.24 -25.32 4.46
CA ALA A 85 0.79 -25.69 3.12
C ALA A 85 0.35 -24.44 2.31
N ILE A 86 1.26 -23.85 1.55
CA ILE A 86 0.86 -23.01 0.41
C ILE A 86 0.39 -23.96 -0.69
N ASN A 87 -0.87 -23.85 -1.08
CA ASN A 87 -1.43 -24.67 -2.15
C ASN A 87 -1.26 -23.95 -3.50
N TYR A 88 -0.50 -24.55 -4.41
CA TYR A 88 -0.29 -24.05 -5.75
C TYR A 88 -1.27 -24.72 -6.71
N VAL A 89 -2.23 -23.95 -7.22
CA VAL A 89 -3.17 -24.44 -8.23
C VAL A 89 -2.53 -24.29 -9.62
N PRO A 90 -2.23 -25.38 -10.33
CA PRO A 90 -1.63 -25.30 -11.66
C PRO A 90 -2.64 -24.75 -12.67
N ILE A 91 -2.14 -23.99 -13.65
CA ILE A 91 -2.92 -23.62 -14.83
C ILE A 91 -2.78 -24.77 -15.82
N PRO A 92 -3.87 -25.47 -16.20
CA PRO A 92 -3.78 -26.58 -17.14
C PRO A 92 -3.13 -26.15 -18.45
N SER A 93 -2.16 -26.94 -18.92
CA SER A 93 -1.59 -26.76 -20.25
C SER A 93 -2.65 -27.11 -21.30
N PRO A 94 -2.79 -26.34 -22.40
CA PRO A 94 -3.72 -26.64 -23.47
C PRO A 94 -3.21 -27.84 -24.28
N ALA A 95 -3.37 -29.05 -23.75
CA ALA A 95 -3.21 -30.27 -24.52
C ALA A 95 -4.39 -30.41 -25.48
N GLY A 96 -4.27 -29.76 -26.65
CA GLY A 96 -5.10 -29.98 -27.84
C GLY A 96 -6.55 -29.46 -27.80
N THR A 97 -7.07 -28.99 -26.66
CA THR A 97 -8.43 -28.44 -26.56
C THR A 97 -8.40 -26.96 -26.19
N SER A 98 -9.19 -26.14 -26.91
CA SER A 98 -9.40 -24.71 -26.66
C SER A 98 -10.19 -24.43 -25.36
N ALA A 99 -10.07 -25.31 -24.36
CA ALA A 99 -10.82 -25.23 -23.12
C ALA A 99 -10.24 -24.15 -22.19
N SER A 100 -11.13 -23.42 -21.53
CA SER A 100 -10.76 -22.45 -20.51
C SER A 100 -10.14 -23.15 -19.29
N PRO A 101 -9.04 -22.66 -18.71
CA PRO A 101 -8.43 -23.24 -17.52
C PRO A 101 -9.27 -23.00 -16.25
N PHE A 102 -10.13 -21.99 -16.26
CA PHE A 102 -10.77 -21.44 -15.06
C PHE A 102 -11.79 -22.35 -14.34
N PRO A 103 -12.62 -23.17 -15.02
CA PRO A 103 -13.56 -24.05 -14.33
C PRO A 103 -12.85 -25.03 -13.39
N SER A 104 -11.71 -25.58 -13.82
CA SER A 104 -10.92 -26.51 -13.01
C SER A 104 -10.32 -25.83 -11.77
N ILE A 105 -9.84 -24.59 -11.93
CA ILE A 105 -9.32 -23.76 -10.84
C ILE A 105 -10.43 -23.47 -9.82
N LEU A 106 -11.62 -23.06 -10.28
CA LEU A 106 -12.74 -22.75 -9.41
C LEU A 106 -13.22 -23.98 -8.63
N GLN A 107 -13.26 -25.14 -9.30
CA GLN A 107 -13.61 -26.41 -8.67
C GLN A 107 -12.60 -26.81 -7.59
N ASN A 108 -11.30 -26.64 -7.87
CA ASN A 108 -10.24 -26.91 -6.91
C ASN A 108 -10.36 -26.01 -5.66
N ILE A 109 -10.58 -24.71 -5.85
CA ILE A 109 -10.80 -23.75 -4.74
C ILE A 109 -12.00 -24.19 -3.90
N ARG A 110 -13.12 -24.53 -4.55
CA ARG A 110 -14.34 -24.98 -3.86
C ARG A 110 -14.09 -26.24 -3.02
N GLN A 111 -13.36 -27.23 -3.57
CA GLN A 111 -13.01 -28.45 -2.86
C GLN A 111 -12.14 -28.17 -1.64
N GLN A 112 -11.13 -27.30 -1.76
CA GLN A 112 -10.27 -26.91 -0.64
C GLN A 112 -11.06 -26.24 0.49
N LEU A 113 -11.95 -25.30 0.14
CA LEU A 113 -12.79 -24.62 1.11
C LEU A 113 -13.74 -25.57 1.84
N ALA A 114 -14.28 -26.57 1.14
CA ALA A 114 -15.14 -27.59 1.74
C ALA A 114 -14.37 -28.58 2.62
N SER A 115 -13.12 -28.90 2.26
CA SER A 115 -12.29 -29.88 2.99
C SER A 115 -11.61 -29.33 4.26
N THR A 116 -11.55 -28.00 4.42
CA THR A 116 -10.82 -27.36 5.51
C THR A 116 -11.74 -26.86 6.63
N PRO A 117 -11.32 -26.98 7.90
CA PRO A 117 -12.14 -26.56 9.05
C PRO A 117 -12.62 -25.10 8.95
N ALA A 118 -13.81 -24.80 9.47
CA ALA A 118 -14.45 -23.48 9.33
C ALA A 118 -13.62 -22.29 9.85
N HIS A 119 -12.71 -22.52 10.79
CA HIS A 119 -11.83 -21.49 11.38
C HIS A 119 -10.57 -21.20 10.55
N THR A 120 -10.27 -21.99 9.52
CA THR A 120 -9.09 -21.76 8.68
C THR A 120 -9.34 -20.59 7.71
N ILE A 121 -8.48 -19.57 7.77
CA ILE A 121 -8.52 -18.42 6.87
C ILE A 121 -7.79 -18.73 5.57
N HIS A 122 -8.43 -18.44 4.45
CA HIS A 122 -7.94 -18.65 3.10
C HIS A 122 -7.66 -17.32 2.40
N ARG A 123 -6.47 -17.22 1.83
CA ARG A 123 -6.02 -16.05 1.06
C ARG A 123 -5.63 -16.51 -0.34
N ILE A 124 -6.48 -16.23 -1.31
CA ILE A 124 -6.22 -16.51 -2.72
C ILE A 124 -5.34 -15.39 -3.27
N VAL A 125 -4.24 -15.75 -3.92
CA VAL A 125 -3.40 -14.79 -4.64
C VAL A 125 -3.29 -15.24 -6.09
N ILE A 126 -3.69 -14.36 -7.02
CA ILE A 126 -3.59 -14.59 -8.46
C ILE A 126 -2.64 -13.53 -9.04
N PRO A 127 -1.33 -13.80 -9.04
CA PRO A 127 -0.35 -12.89 -9.59
C PRO A 127 -0.40 -12.90 -11.12
N SER A 128 -0.37 -11.73 -11.73
CA SER A 128 -0.26 -11.54 -13.19
C SER A 128 -1.30 -12.35 -13.97
N LEU A 129 -2.57 -12.23 -13.56
CA LEU A 129 -3.72 -12.82 -14.23
C LEU A 129 -3.67 -12.50 -15.74
N LEU A 130 -4.00 -13.48 -16.59
CA LEU A 130 -3.93 -13.40 -18.05
C LEU A 130 -2.53 -13.15 -18.63
N SER A 131 -1.45 -13.27 -17.86
CA SER A 131 -0.09 -13.22 -18.42
C SER A 131 0.09 -14.30 -19.52
N PRO A 132 0.51 -13.94 -20.75
CA PRO A 132 0.72 -14.90 -21.83
C PRO A 132 1.79 -15.96 -21.54
N ALA A 133 2.67 -15.71 -20.55
CA ALA A 133 3.65 -16.68 -20.10
C ALA A 133 3.03 -17.86 -19.30
N LEU A 134 1.80 -17.69 -18.81
CA LEU A 134 1.14 -18.63 -17.91
C LEU A 134 -0.23 -19.10 -18.41
N TYR A 135 -0.97 -18.22 -19.09
CA TYR A 135 -2.34 -18.47 -19.53
C TYR A 135 -2.40 -18.68 -21.04
N PRO A 136 -3.20 -19.66 -21.53
CA PRO A 136 -3.48 -19.78 -22.96
C PRO A 136 -4.28 -18.56 -23.44
N SER A 137 -4.15 -18.24 -24.73
CA SER A 137 -4.82 -17.08 -25.36
C SER A 137 -6.34 -17.10 -25.20
N SER A 138 -6.97 -18.28 -25.16
CA SER A 138 -8.40 -18.46 -24.91
C SER A 138 -8.86 -17.93 -23.54
N SER A 139 -7.94 -17.79 -22.57
CA SER A 139 -8.26 -17.30 -21.22
C SER A 139 -8.70 -15.84 -21.22
N ALA A 140 -8.22 -15.03 -22.16
CA ALA A 140 -8.61 -13.62 -22.25
C ALA A 140 -10.01 -13.42 -22.83
N HIS A 141 -10.65 -14.48 -23.35
CA HIS A 141 -11.99 -14.38 -23.89
C HIS A 141 -12.99 -13.99 -22.78
N PRO A 142 -13.90 -13.02 -22.99
CA PRO A 142 -14.80 -12.54 -21.94
C PRO A 142 -15.63 -13.66 -21.28
N THR A 143 -16.09 -14.63 -22.07
CA THR A 143 -16.84 -15.80 -21.55
C THR A 143 -15.99 -16.68 -20.65
N ALA A 144 -14.67 -16.71 -20.79
CA ALA A 144 -13.79 -17.47 -19.92
C ALA A 144 -13.50 -16.69 -18.63
N ILE A 145 -12.94 -15.48 -18.76
CA ILE A 145 -12.45 -14.75 -17.59
C ILE A 145 -13.57 -14.10 -16.76
N LEU A 146 -14.62 -13.58 -17.38
CA LEU A 146 -15.70 -12.93 -16.61
C LEU A 146 -16.54 -13.97 -15.87
N GLN A 147 -16.76 -15.15 -16.45
CA GLN A 147 -17.40 -16.27 -15.74
C GLN A 147 -16.55 -16.74 -14.56
N PHE A 148 -15.22 -16.80 -14.73
CA PHE A 148 -14.31 -17.11 -13.64
C PHE A 148 -14.41 -16.11 -12.49
N LEU A 149 -14.28 -14.81 -12.78
CA LEU A 149 -14.36 -13.76 -11.75
C LEU A 149 -15.73 -13.73 -11.08
N HIS A 150 -16.80 -13.94 -11.84
CA HIS A 150 -18.14 -14.06 -11.29
C HIS A 150 -18.27 -15.26 -10.34
N GLY A 151 -17.75 -16.43 -10.73
CA GLY A 151 -17.71 -17.62 -9.87
C GLY A 151 -16.85 -17.43 -8.62
N LEU A 152 -15.68 -16.79 -8.76
CA LEU A 152 -14.81 -16.45 -7.64
C LEU A 152 -15.49 -15.48 -6.68
N ARG A 153 -16.17 -14.44 -7.20
CA ARG A 153 -16.98 -13.52 -6.41
C ARG A 153 -18.07 -14.25 -5.63
N ALA A 154 -18.77 -15.21 -6.25
CA ALA A 154 -19.77 -16.02 -5.55
C ALA A 154 -19.16 -16.80 -4.37
N LEU A 155 -17.98 -17.40 -4.54
CA LEU A 155 -17.26 -18.07 -3.45
C LEU A 155 -16.85 -17.08 -2.35
N LEU A 156 -16.33 -15.90 -2.72
CA LEU A 156 -15.96 -14.85 -1.75
C LEU A 156 -17.16 -14.41 -0.91
N ARG A 157 -18.35 -14.30 -1.51
CA ARG A 157 -19.58 -13.98 -0.77
C ARG A 157 -20.08 -15.13 0.09
N GLN A 158 -19.98 -16.37 -0.40
CA GLN A 158 -20.37 -17.56 0.34
C GLN A 158 -19.48 -17.80 1.58
N TYR A 159 -18.19 -17.51 1.48
CA TYR A 159 -17.19 -17.73 2.53
C TYR A 159 -16.63 -16.41 3.09
N SER A 160 -17.48 -15.38 3.24
CA SER A 160 -17.10 -13.99 3.53
C SER A 160 -16.29 -13.77 4.82
N THR A 161 -16.40 -14.66 5.80
CA THR A 161 -15.67 -14.55 7.08
C THR A 161 -14.27 -15.18 7.04
N ARG A 162 -13.97 -15.95 6.00
CA ARG A 162 -12.74 -16.76 5.95
C ARG A 162 -12.03 -16.78 4.60
N LEU A 163 -12.58 -16.17 3.56
CA LEU A 163 -11.99 -16.15 2.22
C LEU A 163 -11.74 -14.72 1.75
N THR A 164 -10.52 -14.47 1.29
CA THR A 164 -10.12 -13.21 0.64
C THR A 164 -9.33 -13.51 -0.63
N ALA A 165 -9.34 -12.60 -1.60
CA ALA A 165 -8.60 -12.75 -2.84
C ALA A 165 -7.86 -11.45 -3.21
N LEU A 166 -6.62 -11.59 -3.69
CA LEU A 166 -5.83 -10.54 -4.31
C LEU A 166 -5.47 -10.96 -5.73
N ILE A 167 -5.79 -10.13 -6.71
CA ILE A 167 -5.56 -10.39 -8.13
C ILE A 167 -4.76 -9.22 -8.69
N THR A 168 -3.69 -9.51 -9.43
CA THR A 168 -2.95 -8.47 -10.17
C THR A 168 -3.05 -8.72 -11.67
N LEU A 169 -3.21 -7.65 -12.45
CA LEU A 169 -3.39 -7.69 -13.91
C LEU A 169 -2.40 -6.71 -14.56
N PRO A 170 -1.58 -7.13 -15.54
CA PRO A 170 -0.66 -6.21 -16.24
C PRO A 170 -1.41 -5.30 -17.23
N LEU A 171 -1.55 -4.02 -16.86
CA LEU A 171 -2.29 -3.04 -17.66
C LEU A 171 -1.62 -2.68 -19.00
N THR A 172 -0.33 -2.97 -19.16
CA THR A 172 0.38 -2.82 -20.43
C THR A 172 -0.15 -3.75 -21.52
N LEU A 173 -0.70 -4.91 -21.13
CA LEU A 173 -1.34 -5.88 -22.04
C LEU A 173 -2.86 -5.74 -22.04
N TYR A 174 -3.44 -5.34 -20.91
CA TYR A 174 -4.89 -5.18 -20.73
C TYR A 174 -5.20 -3.77 -20.22
N PRO A 175 -5.28 -2.76 -21.11
CA PRO A 175 -5.54 -1.38 -20.71
C PRO A 175 -6.89 -1.24 -20.01
N ARG A 176 -6.96 -0.36 -19.00
CA ARG A 176 -8.20 -0.06 -18.26
C ARG A 176 -9.31 0.54 -19.13
N SER A 177 -8.94 1.19 -20.23
CA SER A 177 -9.87 1.70 -21.23
C SER A 177 -10.61 0.60 -21.98
N SER A 178 -10.15 -0.66 -21.91
CA SER A 178 -10.85 -1.78 -22.53
C SER A 178 -12.10 -2.18 -21.75
N GLY A 179 -13.17 -2.52 -22.48
CA GLY A 179 -14.41 -2.98 -21.86
C GLY A 179 -14.22 -4.23 -20.99
N LEU A 180 -13.29 -5.13 -21.37
CA LEU A 180 -12.97 -6.32 -20.60
C LEU A 180 -12.51 -5.96 -19.18
N VAL A 181 -11.52 -5.08 -19.06
CA VAL A 181 -10.99 -4.67 -17.75
C VAL A 181 -12.04 -3.93 -16.95
N ARG A 182 -12.87 -3.09 -17.58
CA ARG A 182 -13.97 -2.43 -16.88
C ARG A 182 -14.96 -3.41 -16.25
N TRP A 183 -15.29 -4.51 -16.95
CA TRP A 183 -16.10 -5.59 -16.39
C TRP A 183 -15.41 -6.31 -15.24
N MET A 184 -14.09 -6.53 -15.33
CA MET A 184 -13.31 -7.13 -14.23
C MET A 184 -13.33 -6.24 -12.97
N GLU A 185 -13.24 -4.92 -13.13
CA GLU A 185 -13.35 -3.94 -12.03
C GLU A 185 -14.73 -3.96 -11.37
N ILE A 186 -15.80 -4.05 -12.17
CA ILE A 186 -17.18 -4.14 -11.66
C ILE A 186 -17.35 -5.38 -10.78
N LEU A 187 -16.79 -6.51 -11.20
CA LEU A 187 -16.83 -7.77 -10.45
C LEU A 187 -15.92 -7.80 -9.22
N SER A 188 -15.02 -6.83 -9.07
CA SER A 188 -14.09 -6.72 -7.95
C SER A 188 -14.63 -5.78 -6.86
N ASP A 189 -14.37 -6.07 -5.59
CA ASP A 189 -14.88 -5.26 -4.47
C ASP A 189 -13.99 -4.03 -4.20
N GLY A 190 -12.70 -4.13 -4.48
CA GLY A 190 -11.73 -3.04 -4.46
C GLY A 190 -10.85 -3.06 -5.70
N VAL A 191 -10.44 -1.87 -6.16
CA VAL A 191 -9.62 -1.68 -7.37
C VAL A 191 -8.59 -0.60 -7.10
N PHE A 192 -7.32 -0.97 -7.28
CA PHE A 192 -6.17 -0.10 -7.13
C PHE A 192 -5.33 -0.16 -8.40
N GLU A 193 -4.69 0.95 -8.75
CA GLU A 193 -3.81 1.06 -9.91
C GLU A 193 -2.44 1.59 -9.48
N LEU A 194 -1.39 0.96 -10.02
CA LEU A 194 -0.01 1.42 -9.90
C LEU A 194 0.41 1.93 -11.29
N SER A 195 0.73 3.21 -11.37
CA SER A 195 1.14 3.90 -12.60
C SER A 195 2.59 4.38 -12.48
N PRO A 196 3.58 3.55 -12.90
CA PRO A 196 4.99 3.91 -12.83
C PRO A 196 5.28 5.18 -13.64
N PHE A 197 6.15 6.05 -13.13
CA PHE A 197 6.65 7.16 -13.91
C PHE A 197 7.54 6.66 -15.06
N PRO A 198 7.58 7.37 -16.20
CA PRO A 198 8.52 7.06 -17.27
C PRO A 198 9.94 7.02 -16.74
N TYR A 199 10.67 5.94 -17.01
CA TYR A 199 12.06 5.82 -16.58
C TYR A 199 12.92 6.85 -17.32
N SER A 200 13.43 7.85 -16.60
CA SER A 200 14.46 8.76 -17.12
C SER A 200 15.77 8.52 -16.38
N ARG A 201 16.79 8.05 -17.13
CA ARG A 201 18.15 7.81 -16.60
C ARG A 201 18.75 9.09 -15.99
N MET A 202 18.42 10.26 -16.53
CA MET A 202 18.86 11.54 -15.99
C MET A 202 18.22 11.87 -14.64
N GLN A 203 16.93 11.52 -14.45
CA GLN A 203 16.25 11.68 -13.17
C GLN A 203 16.62 10.62 -12.12
N ALA A 204 17.07 9.43 -12.55
CA ALA A 204 17.58 8.40 -11.64
C ALA A 204 18.96 8.76 -11.07
N LEU A 205 19.76 9.55 -11.80
CA LEU A 205 21.08 10.03 -11.37
C LEU A 205 21.01 11.37 -10.63
N ALA A 206 19.98 12.19 -10.92
CA ALA A 206 19.69 13.39 -10.16
C ALA A 206 19.09 13.00 -8.80
N GLN A 207 19.95 12.81 -7.80
CA GLN A 207 19.55 12.97 -6.40
C GLN A 207 19.11 14.43 -6.26
N SER A 208 17.80 14.67 -6.30
CA SER A 208 17.22 16.01 -6.25
C SER A 208 17.77 16.78 -5.05
N ALA A 209 18.28 17.99 -5.28
CA ALA A 209 18.88 18.88 -4.28
C ALA A 209 17.91 19.36 -3.17
N GLY A 210 16.66 18.88 -3.16
CA GLY A 210 15.63 19.23 -2.17
C GLY A 210 14.93 18.03 -1.51
N ALA A 211 15.31 16.78 -1.81
CA ALA A 211 14.86 15.65 -1.01
C ALA A 211 15.69 15.62 0.27
N THR A 212 15.06 15.57 1.43
CA THR A 212 15.80 15.27 2.66
C THR A 212 16.57 13.97 2.43
N LYS A 213 17.83 13.91 2.88
CA LYS A 213 18.82 12.84 2.60
C LYS A 213 18.33 11.40 2.87
N ASP A 214 17.16 11.24 3.50
CA ASP A 214 16.56 9.99 3.95
C ASP A 214 15.33 9.53 3.13
N GLU A 215 14.74 10.35 2.24
CA GLU A 215 13.52 9.99 1.49
C GLU A 215 13.81 9.58 0.04
N GLU A 216 13.49 8.33 -0.29
CA GLU A 216 13.57 7.82 -1.66
C GLU A 216 12.47 8.44 -2.55
N ARG A 217 12.88 8.85 -3.76
CA ARG A 217 11.98 9.46 -4.74
C ARG A 217 10.82 8.52 -5.11
N PRO A 218 9.58 9.04 -5.20
CA PRO A 218 8.45 8.25 -5.68
C PRO A 218 8.67 7.71 -7.09
N GLN A 219 8.27 6.46 -7.32
CA GLN A 219 8.49 5.71 -8.56
C GLN A 219 7.26 5.68 -9.47
N GLY A 220 6.11 6.10 -8.96
CA GLY A 220 4.88 6.23 -9.72
C GLY A 220 3.70 6.63 -8.85
N MET A 221 2.57 6.88 -9.50
CA MET A 221 1.31 7.19 -8.83
C MET A 221 0.59 5.92 -8.38
N PHE A 222 -0.11 6.00 -7.27
CA PHE A 222 -1.02 5.00 -6.77
C PHE A 222 -2.43 5.57 -6.79
N ALA A 223 -3.31 5.04 -7.63
CA ALA A 223 -4.69 5.48 -7.73
C ALA A 223 -5.65 4.48 -7.08
N VAL A 224 -6.60 5.00 -6.31
CA VAL A 224 -7.68 4.24 -5.69
C VAL A 224 -8.94 4.43 -6.53
N HIS A 225 -9.40 3.39 -7.22
CA HIS A 225 -10.59 3.47 -8.09
C HIS A 225 -11.85 2.95 -7.40
N LYS A 226 -11.69 2.00 -6.48
CA LYS A 226 -12.79 1.39 -5.74
C LYS A 226 -12.30 0.87 -4.40
N LEU A 227 -13.04 1.17 -3.34
CA LEU A 227 -12.80 0.67 -1.98
C LEU A 227 -13.86 -0.36 -1.57
N PRO A 228 -13.45 -1.49 -0.96
CA PRO A 228 -14.38 -2.49 -0.44
C PRO A 228 -15.37 -1.88 0.55
N VAL A 229 -16.60 -2.40 0.56
CA VAL A 229 -17.74 -1.98 1.40
C VAL A 229 -18.27 -0.57 1.10
N PHE A 230 -17.41 0.45 1.00
CA PHE A 230 -17.80 1.85 0.78
C PHE A 230 -18.56 2.03 -0.54
N HIS A 231 -18.00 1.53 -1.65
CA HIS A 231 -18.63 1.65 -2.97
C HIS A 231 -19.86 0.74 -3.12
N GLU A 232 -19.98 -0.32 -2.33
CA GLU A 232 -21.14 -1.23 -2.38
C GLU A 232 -22.36 -0.66 -1.66
N ARG A 233 -22.13 0.20 -0.65
CA ARG A 233 -23.20 0.84 0.13
C ARG A 233 -23.67 2.17 -0.44
N GLY A 234 -23.31 2.48 -1.70
CA GLY A 234 -23.72 3.71 -2.36
C GLY A 234 -22.84 4.93 -2.03
N GLY A 235 -21.63 4.73 -1.50
CA GLY A 235 -20.63 5.79 -1.29
C GLY A 235 -20.04 6.35 -2.58
N GLY A 236 -20.87 6.71 -3.56
CA GLY A 236 -20.49 7.22 -4.88
C GLY A 236 -20.31 8.74 -4.94
N GLY A 237 -19.92 9.38 -3.83
CA GLY A 237 -19.66 10.82 -3.74
C GLY A 237 -18.17 11.07 -3.55
N SER A 238 -17.52 11.59 -4.59
CA SER A 238 -16.12 12.02 -4.68
C SER A 238 -15.08 10.99 -4.20
N VAL A 239 -14.58 10.20 -5.16
CA VAL A 239 -13.29 9.49 -5.02
C VAL A 239 -12.11 10.48 -5.06
N GLU A 240 -12.38 11.76 -5.34
CA GLU A 240 -11.37 12.80 -5.54
C GLU A 240 -10.51 13.01 -4.27
N ASP A 241 -11.08 12.78 -3.08
CA ASP A 241 -10.34 12.95 -1.82
C ASP A 241 -9.63 11.67 -1.31
N LEU A 242 -9.83 10.51 -1.98
CA LEU A 242 -9.41 9.19 -1.47
C LEU A 242 -8.13 8.63 -2.08
N GLY A 243 -7.43 9.39 -2.94
CA GLY A 243 -6.15 8.94 -3.48
C GLY A 243 -5.58 9.73 -4.66
N GLU A 244 -6.08 10.94 -4.96
CA GLU A 244 -5.60 11.72 -6.12
C GLU A 244 -4.12 12.08 -6.04
N ASP A 245 -3.56 12.16 -4.83
CA ASP A 245 -2.16 12.50 -4.60
C ASP A 245 -1.42 11.41 -3.83
N MET A 246 -1.60 10.12 -4.18
CA MET A 246 -0.79 9.05 -3.58
C MET A 246 0.27 8.58 -4.56
N ALA A 247 1.48 8.37 -4.08
CA ALA A 247 2.56 7.79 -4.85
C ALA A 247 3.20 6.62 -4.11
N PHE A 248 3.74 5.69 -4.89
CA PHE A 248 4.43 4.53 -4.34
C PHE A 248 5.95 4.65 -4.51
N THR A 249 6.65 4.14 -3.51
CA THR A 249 8.12 4.02 -3.51
C THR A 249 8.47 2.59 -3.15
N LEU A 250 9.27 1.94 -4.01
CA LEU A 250 9.79 0.59 -3.78
C LEU A 250 11.29 0.68 -3.48
N SER A 251 11.63 0.62 -2.19
CA SER A 251 13.03 0.55 -1.76
C SER A 251 13.53 -0.89 -1.78
N ARG A 252 14.81 -1.07 -1.49
CA ARG A 252 15.40 -2.41 -1.29
C ARG A 252 14.69 -3.23 -0.21
N ARG A 253 14.09 -2.60 0.80
CA ARG A 253 13.54 -3.28 1.98
C ARG A 253 12.04 -3.14 2.17
N LYS A 254 11.42 -2.09 1.63
CA LYS A 254 10.01 -1.76 1.87
C LYS A 254 9.34 -1.18 0.64
N PHE A 255 8.04 -1.45 0.53
CA PHE A 255 7.12 -0.78 -0.37
C PHE A 255 6.26 0.18 0.44
N VAL A 256 6.24 1.45 0.06
CA VAL A 256 5.55 2.52 0.79
C VAL A 256 4.60 3.23 -0.16
N ILE A 257 3.40 3.53 0.30
CA ILE A 257 2.46 4.44 -0.35
C ILE A 257 2.33 5.66 0.56
N ALA A 258 2.60 6.85 0.03
CA ALA A 258 2.55 8.11 0.76
C ALA A 258 1.96 9.21 -0.12
N LYS A 259 1.62 10.35 0.49
CA LYS A 259 1.17 11.51 -0.29
C LYS A 259 2.29 11.96 -1.24
N PHE A 260 1.94 12.18 -2.49
CA PHE A 260 2.83 12.72 -3.50
C PHE A 260 2.96 14.22 -3.28
N SER A 261 4.19 14.69 -3.09
CA SER A 261 4.52 16.11 -3.08
C SER A 261 5.48 16.39 -4.23
N LEU A 262 5.23 17.48 -4.95
CA LEU A 262 6.17 17.96 -5.94
C LEU A 262 7.41 18.50 -5.23
N PRO A 263 8.63 18.17 -5.69
CA PRO A 263 9.83 18.80 -5.17
C PRO A 263 9.72 20.33 -5.42
N PRO A 264 10.15 21.16 -4.45
CA PRO A 264 10.18 22.61 -4.64
C PRO A 264 10.92 22.97 -5.93
N LEU A 265 10.37 23.89 -6.71
CA LEU A 265 11.05 24.42 -7.89
C LEU A 265 12.26 25.24 -7.43
N GLU A 266 13.44 24.95 -7.98
CA GLU A 266 14.63 25.79 -7.76
C GLU A 266 14.32 27.20 -8.27
N GLY A 267 14.13 28.14 -7.33
CA GLY A 267 13.69 29.51 -7.59
C GLY A 267 12.65 30.03 -6.59
N ASP A 268 11.97 29.14 -5.86
CA ASP A 268 10.90 29.50 -4.90
C ASP A 268 11.42 29.70 -3.46
N THR A 269 12.74 29.92 -3.30
CA THR A 269 13.34 30.25 -2.00
C THR A 269 12.83 31.57 -1.46
N GLU A 270 12.42 32.50 -2.33
CA GLU A 270 11.82 33.78 -1.92
C GLU A 270 10.43 33.58 -1.31
N ALA A 271 9.55 32.77 -1.91
CA ALA A 271 8.23 32.48 -1.35
C ALA A 271 8.31 31.71 -0.02
N GLN A 272 9.34 30.85 0.14
CA GLN A 272 9.59 30.13 1.39
C GLN A 272 10.20 31.03 2.48
N GLU A 273 11.09 31.95 2.12
CA GLU A 273 11.59 32.99 3.03
C GLU A 273 10.49 33.98 3.42
N GLU A 274 9.60 34.34 2.49
CA GLU A 274 8.50 35.27 2.71
C GLU A 274 7.39 34.65 3.57
N ALA A 275 7.03 33.38 3.32
CA ALA A 275 6.12 32.63 4.18
C ALA A 275 6.70 32.40 5.60
N VAL A 276 8.02 32.18 5.72
CA VAL A 276 8.70 32.08 7.02
C VAL A 276 8.78 33.45 7.70
N ARG A 277 8.99 34.55 6.97
CA ARG A 277 8.98 35.92 7.51
C ARG A 277 7.59 36.39 7.93
N GLU A 278 6.55 36.05 7.17
CA GLU A 278 5.15 36.32 7.53
C GLU A 278 4.72 35.48 8.75
N ALA A 279 5.07 34.19 8.79
CA ALA A 279 4.80 33.34 9.95
C ALA A 279 5.60 33.74 11.20
N ALA A 280 6.76 34.40 11.04
CA ALA A 280 7.59 34.89 12.13
C ALA A 280 7.18 36.26 12.69
N GLY A 281 6.11 36.89 12.17
CA GLY A 281 5.61 38.17 12.68
C GLY A 281 6.57 39.32 12.41
N GLY A 282 6.34 40.04 11.31
CA GLY A 282 7.12 41.22 10.91
C GLY A 282 7.12 42.33 11.96
N SER A 283 8.13 42.32 12.83
CA SER A 283 8.58 43.44 13.64
C SER A 283 10.09 43.31 13.78
N ALA A 284 10.83 43.82 12.78
CA ALA A 284 12.26 44.02 12.92
C ALA A 284 12.47 45.11 13.98
N MET A 285 12.84 44.72 15.20
CA MET A 285 13.38 45.68 16.17
C MET A 285 14.65 46.31 15.59
N PRO A 286 14.82 47.64 15.65
CA PRO A 286 16.02 48.30 15.16
C PRO A 286 17.26 47.86 15.96
N LYS A 287 18.41 47.81 15.27
CA LYS A 287 19.68 47.38 15.85
C LYS A 287 20.10 48.35 16.95
N LYS A 288 20.66 47.78 18.02
CA LYS A 288 21.16 48.44 19.24
C LYS A 288 22.28 49.49 19.02
N GLN A 289 22.63 49.80 17.77
CA GLN A 289 23.63 50.82 17.41
C GLN A 289 23.00 52.21 17.22
N ASP A 290 21.66 52.31 17.14
CA ASP A 290 20.95 53.60 16.96
C ASP A 290 20.42 54.20 18.29
N LEU A 291 20.87 53.69 19.44
CA LEU A 291 20.37 54.10 20.77
C LEU A 291 21.51 54.30 21.79
N GLU A 292 22.54 55.09 21.45
CA GLU A 292 23.39 55.75 22.46
C GLU A 292 23.76 57.18 21.98
N PHE A 293 23.19 58.16 22.71
CA PHE A 293 23.38 59.63 22.78
C PHE A 293 23.88 60.44 21.57
#